data_AF-A0A8H4W2W7-F1
#
_entry.id   AF-A0A8H4W2W7-F1
#
_cell.length_a   1.000
_cell.length_b   1.000
_cell.length_c   1.000
_cell.angle_alpha   90.00
_cell.angle_beta   90.00
_cell.angle_gamma   90.00
#
_symmetry.space_group_name_H-M   'P 1'
#
loop_
_entity.id
_entity.type
_entity.pdbx_description
1 polymer ?
#
loop_
_entity_poly.entity_id
_entity_poly.type
_entity_poly.pdbx_seq_one_letter_code
_entity_poly.pdbx_strand_id
1 'polypeptide(L)'
;MILHGFKNYEIAKAIPCTPRAVRRARSTHARYGTTTVPLKRTGPDPKISPTMQVALCHRLANESDMDRYEMIDFISEKFEEEVSVTSITRALDKHKMTFKYRLKTLGCRSYHLVFIDEPGFNKPCVSRRKGWAPKGITPVQKARFQRGARLQLLAAYTQKGVKLSCFSYGSVDKPIFEYFIEQLLRHCGKWPELETVLIMDNVSFHNSDRIRQMCEDAGVKSDFLALYTLRANPIEEFFGEVKTHVKS
;
A
#
# COMPACT_ATOMS: atom_id res chain seq x y z
N MET A 1 27.45 -23.46 3.97
CA MET A 1 26.52 -23.57 5.13
C MET A 1 25.43 -22.50 5.14
N ILE A 2 25.76 -21.20 5.15
CA ILE A 2 24.74 -20.11 5.15
C ILE A 2 23.81 -20.18 3.92
N LEU A 3 24.37 -20.35 2.72
CA LEU A 3 23.63 -20.48 1.45
C LEU A 3 22.81 -21.78 1.34
N HIS A 4 23.08 -22.77 2.20
CA HIS A 4 22.42 -24.06 2.19
C HIS A 4 21.33 -24.18 3.27
N GLY A 5 20.95 -23.07 3.91
CA GLY A 5 19.76 -23.05 4.77
C GLY A 5 19.93 -23.58 6.20
N PHE A 6 21.11 -24.07 6.60
CA PHE A 6 21.38 -24.60 7.94
C PHE A 6 21.03 -23.63 9.07
N LYS A 7 20.55 -24.14 10.21
CA LYS A 7 20.17 -23.32 11.37
C LYS A 7 21.40 -22.63 11.97
N ASN A 8 21.23 -21.44 12.53
CA ASN A 8 22.35 -20.64 13.05
C ASN A 8 23.18 -21.39 14.11
N TYR A 9 22.52 -22.19 14.95
CA TYR A 9 23.18 -23.02 15.96
C TYR A 9 24.05 -24.13 15.35
N GLU A 10 23.58 -24.79 14.28
CA GLU A 10 24.34 -25.84 13.59
C GLU A 10 25.59 -25.27 12.93
N ILE A 11 25.49 -24.08 12.35
CA ILE A 11 26.62 -23.37 11.74
C ILE A 11 27.62 -22.94 12.82
N ALA A 12 27.14 -22.41 13.95
CA ALA A 12 27.97 -22.01 15.08
C ALA A 12 28.68 -23.19 15.76
N LYS A 13 28.11 -24.39 15.68
CA LYS A 13 28.70 -25.62 16.19
C LYS A 13 29.74 -26.22 15.23
N ALA A 14 29.49 -26.14 13.92
CA ALA A 14 30.38 -26.66 12.89
C ALA A 14 31.60 -25.75 12.62
N ILE A 15 31.41 -24.43 12.74
CA ILE A 15 32.48 -23.43 12.67
C ILE A 15 32.49 -22.77 14.04
N PRO A 16 33.55 -22.91 14.86
CA PRO A 16 33.59 -22.47 16.26
C PRO A 16 33.51 -20.95 16.35
N CYS A 17 32.29 -20.44 16.24
CA CYS A 17 31.95 -19.03 16.23
C CYS A 17 30.62 -18.84 16.97
N THR A 18 30.36 -17.63 17.43
CA THR A 18 29.12 -17.38 18.18
C THR A 18 27.90 -17.39 17.24
N PRO A 19 26.71 -17.81 17.71
CA PRO A 19 25.47 -17.70 16.93
C PRO A 19 25.21 -16.28 16.42
N ARG A 20 25.66 -15.27 17.18
CA ARG A 20 25.61 -13.85 16.81
C ARG A 20 26.51 -13.52 15.60
N ALA A 21 27.69 -14.13 15.51
CA ALA A 21 28.57 -13.98 14.35
C ALA A 21 27.94 -14.58 13.08
N VAL A 22 27.31 -15.76 13.19
CA VAL A 22 26.57 -16.38 12.09
C VAL A 22 25.39 -15.50 11.64
N ARG A 23 24.61 -14.97 12.60
CA ARG A 23 23.49 -14.05 12.33
C ARG A 23 23.98 -12.79 11.61
N ARG A 24 25.10 -12.21 12.05
CA ARG A 24 25.73 -11.05 11.41
C ARG A 24 26.17 -11.37 9.98
N ALA A 25 26.85 -12.49 9.75
CA ALA A 25 27.30 -12.91 8.42
C ALA A 25 26.13 -13.16 7.45
N ARG A 26 25.05 -13.82 7.92
CA ARG A 26 23.80 -13.99 7.16
C ARG A 26 23.18 -12.65 6.77
N SER A 27 23.10 -11.72 7.74
CA SER A 27 22.54 -10.38 7.51
C SER A 27 23.38 -9.58 6.51
N THR A 28 24.72 -9.61 6.62
CA THR A 28 25.62 -8.96 5.67
C THR A 28 25.45 -9.52 4.26
N HIS A 29 25.42 -10.85 4.13
CA HIS A 29 25.21 -11.51 2.84
C HIS A 29 23.86 -11.19 2.22
N ALA A 30 22.79 -11.15 3.02
CA ALA A 30 21.46 -10.77 2.54
C ALA A 30 21.36 -9.29 2.13
N ARG A 31 22.19 -8.41 2.71
CA ARG A 31 22.22 -6.97 2.39
C ARG A 31 23.07 -6.63 1.17
N TYR A 32 24.22 -7.27 1.02
CA TYR A 32 25.25 -6.83 0.08
C TYR A 32 25.67 -7.92 -0.92
N GLY A 33 25.14 -9.14 -0.79
CA GLY A 33 25.59 -10.30 -1.58
C GLY A 33 26.98 -10.82 -1.17
N THR A 34 27.59 -10.21 -0.15
CA THR A 34 28.94 -10.54 0.35
C THR A 34 28.91 -10.74 1.86
N THR A 35 29.86 -11.49 2.40
CA THR A 35 30.01 -11.65 3.86
C THR A 35 30.71 -10.46 4.53
N THR A 36 31.22 -9.51 3.74
CA THR A 36 31.90 -8.28 4.16
C THR A 36 31.03 -7.05 3.92
N VAL A 37 31.14 -6.05 4.81
CA VAL A 37 30.35 -4.80 4.74
C VAL A 37 31.05 -3.80 3.81
N PRO A 38 30.31 -3.10 2.91
CA PRO A 38 30.89 -2.06 2.05
C PRO A 38 31.48 -0.87 2.85
N LEU A 39 32.58 -0.31 2.36
CA LEU A 39 33.33 0.78 2.99
C LEU A 39 32.53 2.10 3.11
N LYS A 40 31.58 2.37 2.20
CA LYS A 40 30.70 3.55 2.25
C LYS A 40 29.31 3.17 2.77
N ARG A 41 29.03 3.47 4.04
CA ARG A 41 27.71 3.28 4.65
C ARG A 41 26.82 4.49 4.42
N THR A 42 25.62 4.27 3.86
CA THR A 42 24.53 5.25 3.85
C THR A 42 23.63 5.03 5.07
N GLY A 43 23.93 5.71 6.17
CA GLY A 43 23.09 5.75 7.37
C GLY A 43 23.13 4.49 8.26
N PRO A 44 22.39 4.50 9.38
CA PRO A 44 22.30 3.38 10.31
C PRO A 44 21.58 2.19 9.69
N ASP A 45 21.99 1.00 10.11
CA ASP A 45 21.40 -0.25 9.66
C ASP A 45 19.91 -0.32 10.08
N PRO A 46 18.99 -0.65 9.15
CA PRO A 46 17.57 -0.76 9.49
C PRO A 46 17.36 -1.89 10.49
N LYS A 47 16.53 -1.63 11.51
CA LYS A 47 16.23 -2.58 12.60
C LYS A 47 15.61 -3.87 12.08
N ILE A 48 14.80 -3.79 11.01
CA ILE A 48 14.33 -4.97 10.28
C ILE A 48 15.32 -5.28 9.16
N SER A 49 16.04 -6.40 9.30
CA SER A 49 17.00 -6.88 8.30
C SER A 49 16.30 -7.41 7.02
N PRO A 50 16.98 -7.44 5.86
CA PRO A 50 16.42 -8.06 4.65
C PRO A 50 16.01 -9.52 4.84
N THR A 51 16.75 -10.28 5.66
CA THR A 51 16.39 -11.64 6.05
C THR A 51 15.05 -11.72 6.80
N MET A 52 14.82 -10.79 7.73
CA MET A 52 13.54 -10.70 8.45
C MET A 52 12.42 -10.28 7.49
N GLN A 53 12.69 -9.37 6.55
CA GLN A 53 11.73 -8.95 5.53
C GLN A 53 11.30 -10.11 4.65
N VAL A 54 12.25 -10.90 4.12
CA VAL A 54 11.94 -12.07 3.29
C VAL A 54 11.12 -13.10 4.06
N ALA A 55 11.46 -13.37 5.33
CA ALA A 55 10.69 -14.29 6.15
C ALA A 55 9.28 -13.77 6.46
N LEU A 56 9.13 -12.46 6.72
CA LEU A 56 7.83 -11.82 6.91
C LEU A 56 6.99 -11.92 5.63
N CYS A 57 7.58 -11.70 4.45
CA CYS A 57 6.89 -11.92 3.17
C CYS A 57 6.38 -13.35 3.01
N HIS A 58 7.21 -14.34 3.32
CA HIS A 58 6.79 -15.74 3.23
C HIS A 58 5.64 -16.05 4.18
N ARG A 59 5.63 -15.46 5.38
CA ARG A 59 4.54 -15.62 6.34
C ARG A 59 3.26 -14.95 5.85
N LEU A 60 3.35 -13.70 5.42
CA LEU A 60 2.22 -12.93 4.87
C LEU A 60 1.63 -13.52 3.58
N ALA A 61 2.40 -14.32 2.84
CA ALA A 61 1.90 -15.05 1.68
C ALA A 61 0.91 -16.16 2.07
N ASN A 62 1.07 -16.74 3.27
CA ASN A 62 0.21 -17.79 3.79
C ASN A 62 -0.90 -17.24 4.70
N GLU A 63 -0.61 -16.19 5.46
CA GLU A 63 -1.51 -15.53 6.42
C GLU A 63 -1.54 -14.03 6.14
N SER A 64 -2.40 -13.61 5.21
CA SER A 64 -2.42 -12.24 4.69
C SER A 64 -3.13 -11.23 5.60
N ASP A 65 -3.89 -11.73 6.58
CA ASP A 65 -4.64 -10.99 7.59
C ASP A 65 -3.86 -10.74 8.88
N MET A 66 -2.61 -11.25 8.95
CA MET A 66 -1.73 -11.08 10.11
C MET A 66 -1.62 -9.61 10.51
N ASP A 67 -1.90 -9.33 11.78
CA ASP A 67 -1.84 -7.97 12.30
C ASP A 67 -0.39 -7.54 12.62
N ARG A 68 -0.19 -6.27 12.96
CA ARG A 68 1.16 -5.74 13.20
C ARG A 68 1.80 -6.29 14.48
N TYR A 69 1.02 -6.69 15.48
CA TYR A 69 1.53 -7.28 16.71
C TYR A 69 1.94 -8.73 16.47
N GLU A 70 1.13 -9.50 15.74
CA GLU A 70 1.47 -10.85 15.30
C GLU A 70 2.73 -10.86 14.44
N MET A 71 2.93 -9.84 13.59
CA MET A 71 4.19 -9.66 12.86
C MET A 71 5.39 -9.40 13.78
N ILE A 72 5.21 -8.67 14.89
CA ILE A 72 6.26 -8.46 15.90
C ILE A 72 6.57 -9.77 16.58
N ASP A 73 5.54 -10.51 17.01
CA ASP A 73 5.69 -11.78 17.70
C ASP A 73 6.40 -12.79 16.81
N PHE A 74 6.01 -12.90 15.54
CA PHE A 74 6.69 -13.73 14.56
C PHE A 74 8.18 -13.37 14.42
N ILE A 75 8.50 -12.08 14.38
CA ILE A 75 9.90 -11.63 14.28
C ILE A 75 10.66 -11.95 15.57
N SER A 76 10.06 -11.69 16.72
CA SER A 76 10.64 -11.93 18.04
C SER A 76 10.94 -13.41 18.22
N GLU A 77 9.98 -14.29 17.93
CA GLU A 77 10.11 -15.74 18.04
C GLU A 77 11.15 -16.29 17.06
N LYS A 78 11.11 -15.87 15.79
CA LYS A 78 11.95 -16.47 14.74
C LYS A 78 13.37 -15.93 14.69
N PHE A 79 13.57 -14.67 15.08
CA PHE A 79 14.85 -13.99 14.94
C PHE A 79 15.48 -13.54 16.27
N GLU A 80 14.77 -13.66 17.39
CA GLU A 80 15.18 -13.18 18.72
C GLU A 80 15.45 -11.67 18.73
N GLU A 81 14.64 -10.90 18.01
CA GLU A 81 14.81 -9.46 17.84
C GLU A 81 13.53 -8.73 18.24
N GLU A 82 13.63 -7.83 19.22
CA GLU A 82 12.51 -6.96 19.61
C GLU A 82 12.38 -5.77 18.65
N VAL A 83 11.24 -5.71 17.96
CA VAL A 83 10.96 -4.72 16.94
C VAL A 83 9.72 -3.91 17.32
N SER A 84 9.75 -2.61 17.08
CA SER A 84 8.58 -1.76 17.31
C SER A 84 7.57 -1.84 16.17
N VAL A 85 6.29 -1.60 16.47
CA VAL A 85 5.22 -1.47 15.45
C VAL A 85 5.63 -0.51 14.33
N THR A 86 6.21 0.64 14.69
CA THR A 86 6.69 1.65 13.73
C THR A 86 7.79 1.15 12.81
N SER A 87 8.64 0.23 13.28
CA SER A 87 9.69 -0.37 12.45
C SER A 87 9.09 -1.34 11.42
N ILE A 88 8.08 -2.12 11.82
CA ILE A 88 7.32 -3.00 10.90
C ILE A 88 6.61 -2.17 9.84
N THR A 89 5.85 -1.15 10.26
CA THR A 89 5.15 -0.26 9.32
C THR A 89 6.10 0.32 8.29
N ARG A 90 7.24 0.88 8.72
CA ARG A 90 8.26 1.44 7.80
C ARG A 90 8.83 0.40 6.84
N ALA A 91 9.03 -0.85 7.29
CA ALA A 91 9.55 -1.92 6.44
C ALA A 91 8.52 -2.37 5.39
N LEU A 92 7.25 -2.52 5.79
CA LEU A 92 6.15 -2.85 4.88
C LEU A 92 5.96 -1.76 3.82
N ASP A 93 5.94 -0.49 4.25
CA ASP A 93 5.77 0.67 3.38
C ASP A 93 6.92 0.79 2.37
N LYS A 94 8.16 0.60 2.82
CA LYS A 94 9.36 0.72 1.98
C LYS A 94 9.32 -0.21 0.78
N HIS A 95 8.77 -1.40 0.95
CA HIS A 95 8.84 -2.45 -0.07
C HIS A 95 7.49 -2.76 -0.72
N LYS A 96 6.43 -2.02 -0.38
CA LYS A 96 5.05 -2.29 -0.83
C LYS A 96 4.67 -3.77 -0.67
N MET A 97 5.20 -4.42 0.37
CA MET A 97 5.22 -5.89 0.51
C MET A 97 3.82 -6.50 0.63
N THR A 98 2.90 -5.82 1.30
CA THR A 98 1.52 -6.32 1.48
C THR A 98 0.77 -6.41 0.15
N PHE A 99 0.87 -5.41 -0.72
CA PHE A 99 0.09 -5.38 -1.95
C PHE A 99 0.63 -6.35 -3.03
N LYS A 100 1.93 -6.32 -3.30
CA LYS A 100 2.54 -7.13 -4.38
C LYS A 100 2.40 -8.63 -4.13
N TYR A 101 2.53 -9.06 -2.88
CA TYR A 101 2.41 -10.47 -2.52
C TYR A 101 0.95 -10.93 -2.53
N ARG A 102 0.02 -10.07 -2.10
CA ARG A 102 -1.42 -10.38 -2.12
C ARG A 102 -1.97 -10.59 -3.53
N LEU A 103 -1.54 -9.76 -4.50
CA LEU A 103 -1.86 -9.98 -5.92
C LEU A 103 -1.34 -11.34 -6.42
N LYS A 104 -0.15 -11.73 -5.97
CA LYS A 104 0.45 -13.02 -6.34
C LYS A 104 -0.34 -14.20 -5.74
N THR A 105 -0.79 -14.08 -4.50
CA THR A 105 -1.65 -15.09 -3.84
C THR A 105 -3.01 -15.22 -4.51
N LEU A 106 -3.60 -14.12 -4.96
CA LEU A 106 -4.87 -14.13 -5.70
C LEU A 106 -4.76 -14.74 -7.11
N GLY A 107 -3.55 -15.00 -7.60
CA GLY A 107 -3.30 -15.47 -8.96
C GLY A 107 -3.70 -14.44 -10.03
N CYS A 108 -3.83 -13.17 -9.65
CA CYS A 108 -4.26 -12.11 -10.55
C CYS A 108 -3.07 -11.42 -11.23
N ARG A 109 -3.30 -10.95 -12.46
CA ARG A 109 -2.35 -10.11 -13.19
C ARG A 109 -2.87 -8.68 -13.21
N SER A 110 -2.00 -7.72 -13.56
CA SER A 110 -2.33 -6.29 -13.57
C SER A 110 -3.61 -5.95 -14.34
N TYR A 111 -3.87 -6.66 -15.45
CA TYR A 111 -5.02 -6.43 -16.32
C TYR A 111 -6.34 -7.01 -15.79
N HIS A 112 -6.30 -7.82 -14.73
CA HIS A 112 -7.51 -8.25 -14.03
C HIS A 112 -7.99 -7.20 -13.02
N LEU A 113 -7.16 -6.21 -12.66
CA LEU A 113 -7.40 -5.33 -11.52
C LEU A 113 -8.14 -4.05 -11.91
N VAL A 114 -9.10 -3.70 -11.07
CA VAL A 114 -9.83 -2.43 -11.10
C VAL A 114 -9.72 -1.79 -9.71
N PHE A 115 -9.02 -0.67 -9.60
CA PHE A 115 -8.85 0.08 -8.37
C PHE A 115 -9.98 1.08 -8.20
N ILE A 116 -10.59 1.13 -7.03
CA ILE A 116 -11.72 2.02 -6.75
C ILE A 116 -11.42 2.83 -5.50
N ASP A 117 -11.60 4.14 -5.59
CA ASP A 117 -11.41 5.06 -4.47
C ASP A 117 -12.15 6.40 -4.70
N GLU A 118 -12.30 7.20 -3.64
CA GLU A 118 -13.15 8.39 -3.55
C GLU A 118 -12.44 9.64 -2.97
N PRO A 119 -11.62 10.35 -3.75
CA PRO A 119 -10.95 11.56 -3.29
C PRO A 119 -11.94 12.71 -3.07
N GLY A 120 -11.80 13.34 -1.91
CA GLY A 120 -12.38 14.65 -1.66
C GLY A 120 -11.72 15.77 -2.46
N PHE A 121 -12.53 16.52 -3.20
CA PHE A 121 -12.24 17.84 -3.75
C PHE A 121 -12.91 18.88 -2.86
N ASN A 122 -12.15 19.39 -1.90
CA ASN A 122 -12.51 20.65 -1.28
C ASN A 122 -12.22 21.75 -2.30
N LYS A 123 -13.21 22.60 -2.62
CA LYS A 123 -12.96 23.85 -3.36
C LYS A 123 -11.80 24.55 -2.65
N PRO A 124 -10.63 24.72 -3.29
CA PRO A 124 -9.61 25.56 -2.72
C PRO A 124 -10.23 26.94 -2.60
N CYS A 125 -10.11 27.56 -1.44
CA CYS A 125 -9.88 29.00 -1.47
C CYS A 125 -8.67 29.15 -2.39
N VAL A 126 -8.86 29.72 -3.59
CA VAL A 126 -7.85 29.79 -4.64
C VAL A 126 -6.72 30.68 -4.13
N SER A 127 -5.79 30.09 -3.40
CA SER A 127 -4.59 30.74 -2.92
C SER A 127 -3.50 30.49 -3.95
N ARG A 128 -3.18 31.51 -4.75
CA ARG A 128 -2.02 31.46 -5.64
C ARG A 128 -0.78 31.09 -4.83
N ARG A 129 -0.05 30.05 -5.24
CA ARG A 129 1.20 29.61 -4.58
C ARG A 129 2.33 30.64 -4.69
N LYS A 130 2.26 31.52 -5.70
CA LYS A 130 3.23 32.58 -5.97
C LYS A 130 2.50 33.90 -6.11
N GLY A 131 3.08 34.95 -5.55
CA GLY A 131 2.62 36.33 -5.66
C GLY A 131 3.81 37.23 -5.93
N TRP A 132 3.57 38.36 -6.58
CA TRP A 132 4.58 39.38 -6.82
C TRP A 132 4.47 40.44 -5.73
N ALA A 133 5.61 40.87 -5.19
CA ALA A 133 5.73 42.02 -4.31
C ALA A 133 7.01 42.80 -4.65
N PRO A 134 7.04 44.12 -4.38
CA PRO A 134 8.25 44.90 -4.50
C PRO A 134 9.40 44.33 -3.65
N LYS A 135 10.64 44.55 -4.09
CA LYS A 135 11.83 44.06 -3.40
C LYS A 135 11.88 44.59 -1.97
N GLY A 136 11.96 43.69 -0.98
CA GLY A 136 11.98 44.03 0.44
C GLY A 136 10.59 44.00 1.12
N ILE A 137 9.51 43.71 0.40
CA ILE A 137 8.16 43.63 0.95
C ILE A 137 7.68 42.17 0.94
N THR A 138 7.24 41.68 2.11
CA THR A 138 6.61 40.36 2.22
C THR A 138 5.23 40.38 1.52
N PRO A 139 4.99 39.53 0.51
CA PRO A 139 3.69 39.47 -0.15
C PRO A 139 2.60 39.03 0.84
N VAL A 140 1.52 39.80 0.93
CA VAL A 140 0.36 39.48 1.78
C VAL A 140 -0.72 38.80 0.94
N GLN A 141 -1.03 37.55 1.26
CA GLN A 141 -2.14 36.82 0.65
C GLN A 141 -3.40 36.95 1.54
N LYS A 142 -4.47 37.53 0.99
CA LYS A 142 -5.79 37.52 1.62
C LYS A 142 -6.62 36.41 0.99
N ALA A 143 -6.82 35.30 1.71
CA ALA A 143 -7.73 34.24 1.31
C ALA A 143 -9.05 34.38 2.08
N ARG A 144 -10.18 34.40 1.38
CA ARG A 144 -11.50 34.30 2.02
C ARG A 144 -11.83 32.83 2.22
N PHE A 145 -11.89 32.38 3.46
CA PHE A 145 -12.28 31.01 3.79
C PHE A 145 -13.78 30.84 3.59
N GLN A 146 -14.20 30.39 2.41
CA GLN A 146 -15.58 30.01 2.15
C GLN A 146 -15.68 28.48 2.23
N ARG A 147 -16.54 27.97 3.13
CA ARG A 147 -16.96 26.57 3.11
C ARG A 147 -17.82 26.35 1.86
N GLY A 148 -17.19 26.02 0.75
CA GLY A 148 -17.90 25.57 -0.46
C GLY A 148 -18.48 24.17 -0.27
N ALA A 149 -19.45 23.80 -1.11
CA ALA A 149 -19.91 22.42 -1.21
C ALA A 149 -18.71 21.49 -1.47
N ARG A 150 -18.61 20.41 -0.69
CA ARG A 150 -17.61 19.35 -0.93
C ARG A 150 -18.01 18.63 -2.20
N LEU A 151 -17.05 18.45 -3.10
CA LEU A 151 -17.20 17.61 -4.27
C LEU A 151 -16.37 16.36 -4.01
N GLN A 152 -16.94 15.19 -4.25
CA GLN A 152 -16.21 13.93 -4.20
C GLN A 152 -16.27 13.29 -5.58
N LEU A 153 -15.14 12.72 -6.00
CA LEU A 153 -15.05 11.96 -7.24
C LEU A 153 -14.93 10.50 -6.82
N LEU A 154 -15.84 9.64 -7.27
CA LEU A 154 -15.60 8.20 -7.26
C LEU A 154 -15.00 7.84 -8.61
N ALA A 155 -13.93 7.06 -8.62
CA ALA A 155 -13.35 6.57 -9.85
C ALA A 155 -12.92 5.12 -9.75
N ALA A 156 -13.06 4.40 -10.86
CA ALA A 156 -12.58 3.06 -11.09
C ALA A 156 -11.45 3.14 -12.12
N TYR A 157 -10.24 2.74 -11.73
CA TYR A 157 -9.02 2.85 -12.51
C TYR A 157 -8.44 1.48 -12.84
N THR A 158 -8.06 1.30 -14.10
CA THR A 158 -7.53 0.05 -14.65
C THR A 158 -6.18 0.30 -15.31
N GLN A 159 -5.52 -0.76 -15.77
CA GLN A 159 -4.30 -0.63 -16.57
C GLN A 159 -4.49 0.22 -17.85
N LYS A 160 -5.72 0.31 -18.38
CA LYS A 160 -6.04 1.12 -19.57
C LYS A 160 -6.46 2.56 -19.23
N GLY A 161 -6.54 2.91 -17.95
CA GLY A 161 -7.03 4.21 -17.46
C GLY A 161 -8.36 4.11 -16.72
N VAL A 162 -9.05 5.24 -16.62
CA VAL A 162 -10.32 5.36 -15.90
C VAL A 162 -11.42 4.62 -16.68
N LYS A 163 -12.03 3.63 -16.04
CA LYS A 163 -13.13 2.82 -16.58
C LYS A 163 -14.48 3.47 -16.34
N LEU A 164 -14.68 3.98 -15.12
CA LEU A 164 -15.89 4.68 -14.72
C LEU A 164 -15.53 5.76 -13.70
N SER A 165 -16.19 6.90 -13.76
CA SER A 165 -16.07 7.95 -12.77
C SER A 165 -17.38 8.67 -12.56
N CYS A 166 -17.67 9.07 -11.33
CA CYS A 166 -18.87 9.81 -10.96
C CYS A 166 -18.52 10.93 -9.99
N PHE A 167 -19.16 12.08 -10.13
CA PHE A 167 -19.06 13.18 -9.18
C PHE A 167 -20.27 13.17 -8.25
N SER A 168 -20.02 13.30 -6.95
CA SER A 168 -21.05 13.47 -5.93
C SER A 168 -20.84 14.78 -5.18
N TYR A 169 -21.92 15.52 -4.97
CA TYR A 169 -21.92 16.68 -4.08
C TYR A 169 -22.20 16.24 -2.65
N GLY A 170 -21.36 16.66 -1.71
CA GLY A 170 -21.45 16.27 -0.31
C GLY A 170 -20.52 15.12 0.03
N SER A 171 -20.94 14.31 1.01
CA SER A 171 -20.28 13.06 1.38
C SER A 171 -20.84 11.92 0.54
N VAL A 172 -20.00 10.97 0.17
CA VAL A 172 -20.37 9.70 -0.42
C VAL A 172 -20.82 8.82 0.74
N ASP A 173 -22.11 8.54 0.72
CA ASP A 173 -22.70 7.59 1.63
C ASP A 173 -22.77 6.22 0.96
N LYS A 174 -22.95 5.19 1.78
CA LYS A 174 -23.06 3.79 1.36
C LYS A 174 -23.99 3.57 0.14
N PRO A 175 -25.18 4.18 0.02
CA PRO A 175 -26.07 3.95 -1.14
C PRO A 175 -25.49 4.47 -2.46
N ILE A 176 -24.76 5.59 -2.43
CA ILE A 176 -24.13 6.18 -3.61
C ILE A 176 -22.99 5.27 -4.09
N PHE A 177 -22.21 4.76 -3.14
CA PHE A 177 -21.13 3.82 -3.43
C PHE A 177 -21.66 2.50 -3.99
N GLU A 178 -22.70 1.93 -3.38
CA GLU A 178 -23.34 0.70 -3.88
C GLU A 178 -23.88 0.85 -5.31
N TYR A 179 -24.53 1.99 -5.61
CA TYR A 179 -24.97 2.29 -6.96
C TYR A 179 -23.80 2.41 -7.95
N PHE A 180 -22.70 3.05 -7.54
CA PHE A 180 -21.49 3.16 -8.36
C PHE A 180 -20.91 1.78 -8.69
N ILE A 181 -20.83 0.88 -7.70
CA ILE A 181 -20.37 -0.50 -7.92
C ILE A 181 -21.31 -1.25 -8.86
N GLU A 182 -22.63 -1.13 -8.68
CA GLU A 182 -23.61 -1.74 -9.57
C GLU A 182 -23.41 -1.31 -11.03
N GLN A 183 -23.19 -0.02 -11.27
CA GLN A 183 -22.90 0.47 -12.63
C GLN A 183 -21.55 -0.01 -13.15
N LEU A 184 -20.52 -0.05 -12.30
CA LEU A 184 -19.19 -0.53 -12.67
C LEU A 184 -19.21 -2.00 -13.09
N LEU A 185 -19.92 -2.85 -12.35
CA LEU A 185 -19.98 -4.29 -12.60
C LEU A 185 -20.55 -4.63 -13.99
N ARG A 186 -21.43 -3.78 -14.55
CA ARG A 186 -21.95 -3.92 -15.92
C ARG A 186 -20.87 -3.79 -16.99
N HIS A 187 -19.73 -3.21 -16.63
CA HIS A 187 -18.59 -3.00 -17.52
C HIS A 187 -17.40 -3.95 -17.24
N CYS A 188 -17.53 -4.80 -16.22
CA CYS A 188 -16.53 -5.82 -15.84
C CYS A 188 -16.81 -7.15 -16.56
N GLY A 189 -15.74 -7.93 -16.79
CA GLY A 189 -15.87 -9.31 -17.25
C GLY A 189 -16.19 -10.28 -16.12
N LYS A 190 -16.12 -11.59 -16.40
CA LYS A 190 -16.24 -12.64 -15.37
C LYS A 190 -14.87 -13.26 -15.09
N TRP A 191 -14.54 -13.48 -13.82
CA TRP A 191 -13.23 -14.06 -13.46
C TRP A 191 -13.00 -15.39 -14.21
N PRO A 192 -11.83 -15.61 -14.86
CA PRO A 192 -10.58 -14.84 -14.79
C PRO A 192 -10.30 -13.92 -16.00
N GLU A 193 -11.31 -13.29 -16.58
CA GLU A 193 -11.15 -12.32 -17.69
C GLU A 193 -10.48 -10.99 -17.25
N LEU A 194 -10.42 -10.01 -18.17
CA LEU A 194 -9.91 -8.67 -17.86
C LEU A 194 -10.84 -7.94 -16.88
N GLU A 195 -10.26 -7.14 -15.99
CA GLU A 195 -11.00 -6.19 -15.13
C GLU A 195 -12.06 -6.85 -14.22
N THR A 196 -11.72 -8.02 -13.66
CA THR A 196 -12.62 -8.89 -12.86
C THR A 196 -12.26 -8.95 -11.37
N VAL A 197 -11.33 -8.12 -10.90
CA VAL A 197 -10.94 -8.04 -9.48
C VAL A 197 -11.01 -6.58 -9.05
N LEU A 198 -12.01 -6.25 -8.23
CA LEU A 198 -12.16 -4.93 -7.65
C LEU A 198 -11.28 -4.82 -6.40
N ILE A 199 -10.41 -3.81 -6.37
CA ILE A 199 -9.54 -3.48 -5.26
C ILE A 199 -10.02 -2.17 -4.64
N MET A 200 -10.45 -2.21 -3.38
CA MET A 200 -11.00 -1.07 -2.64
C MET A 200 -10.25 -0.83 -1.33
N ASP A 201 -10.37 0.36 -0.74
CA ASP A 201 -9.88 0.60 0.61
C ASP A 201 -10.70 -0.18 1.65
N ASN A 202 -10.04 -0.63 2.72
CA ASN A 202 -10.69 -1.34 3.83
C ASN A 202 -11.43 -0.37 4.78
N VAL A 203 -12.47 0.26 4.24
CA VAL A 203 -13.41 1.11 4.99
C VAL A 203 -14.75 0.38 5.11
N SER A 204 -15.43 0.56 6.24
CA SER A 204 -16.63 -0.22 6.60
C SER A 204 -17.75 -0.15 5.55
N PHE A 205 -17.92 0.98 4.85
CA PHE A 205 -18.96 1.12 3.82
C PHE A 205 -18.55 0.56 2.44
N HIS A 206 -17.26 0.38 2.16
CA HIS A 206 -16.79 -0.37 0.98
C HIS A 206 -17.00 -1.87 1.15
N ASN A 207 -16.97 -2.35 2.38
CA ASN A 207 -17.09 -3.76 2.73
C ASN A 207 -18.50 -4.12 3.19
N SER A 208 -19.53 -3.69 2.45
CA SER A 208 -20.91 -4.06 2.74
C SER A 208 -21.25 -5.45 2.20
N ASP A 209 -22.12 -6.19 2.91
CA ASP A 209 -22.59 -7.51 2.45
C ASP A 209 -23.26 -7.43 1.08
N ARG A 210 -23.95 -6.31 0.79
CA ARG A 210 -24.57 -6.06 -0.51
C ARG A 210 -23.53 -5.93 -1.63
N ILE A 211 -22.41 -5.25 -1.38
CA ILE A 211 -21.32 -5.12 -2.38
C ILE A 211 -20.72 -6.49 -2.67
N ARG A 212 -20.48 -7.30 -1.62
CA ARG A 212 -19.97 -8.66 -1.79
C ARG A 212 -20.92 -9.51 -2.63
N GLN A 213 -22.21 -9.50 -2.31
CA GLN A 213 -23.22 -10.24 -3.07
C GLN A 213 -23.27 -9.79 -4.54
N MET A 214 -23.30 -8.49 -4.82
CA MET A 214 -23.30 -7.96 -6.19
C MET A 214 -22.06 -8.40 -6.98
N CYS A 215 -20.88 -8.41 -6.33
CA CYS A 215 -19.65 -8.86 -6.97
C CYS A 215 -19.71 -10.37 -7.27
N GLU A 216 -20.16 -11.19 -6.32
CA GLU A 216 -20.32 -12.64 -6.49
C GLU A 216 -21.30 -12.98 -7.61
N ASP A 217 -22.48 -12.33 -7.65
CA ASP A 217 -23.50 -12.51 -8.68
C ASP A 217 -22.97 -12.15 -10.08
N ALA A 218 -22.13 -11.10 -10.15
CA ALA A 218 -21.47 -10.69 -11.39
C ALA A 218 -20.28 -11.60 -11.79
N GLY A 219 -19.84 -12.51 -10.91
CA GLY A 219 -18.63 -13.32 -11.12
C GLY A 219 -17.33 -12.53 -11.01
N VAL A 220 -17.35 -11.42 -10.27
CA VAL A 220 -16.22 -10.51 -10.04
C VAL A 220 -15.71 -10.70 -8.62
N LYS A 221 -14.39 -10.73 -8.44
CA LYS A 221 -13.81 -10.82 -7.09
C LYS A 221 -13.70 -9.43 -6.47
N SER A 222 -14.08 -9.29 -5.21
CA SER A 222 -13.81 -8.08 -4.42
C SER A 222 -12.68 -8.34 -3.43
N ASP A 223 -11.72 -7.43 -3.34
CA ASP A 223 -10.67 -7.49 -2.35
C ASP A 223 -10.32 -6.09 -1.79
N PHE A 224 -9.80 -6.05 -0.56
CA PHE A 224 -9.62 -4.83 0.21
C PHE A 224 -8.15 -4.59 0.55
N LEU A 225 -7.65 -3.38 0.31
CA LEU A 225 -6.30 -2.97 0.65
C LEU A 225 -6.10 -3.01 2.17
N ALA A 226 -4.97 -3.56 2.61
CA ALA A 226 -4.61 -3.54 4.03
C ALA A 226 -4.51 -2.10 4.56
N LEU A 227 -4.89 -1.89 5.82
CA LEU A 227 -4.87 -0.57 6.44
C LEU A 227 -3.50 0.11 6.24
N TYR A 228 -3.54 1.37 5.81
CA TYR A 228 -2.38 2.26 5.56
C TYR A 228 -1.52 1.93 4.32
N THR A 229 -1.99 1.06 3.42
CA THR A 229 -1.29 0.79 2.15
C THR A 229 -1.67 1.73 1.00
N LEU A 230 -2.33 2.87 1.27
CA LEU A 230 -2.78 3.88 0.30
C LEU A 230 -1.71 4.24 -0.76
N ARG A 231 -0.42 4.31 -0.38
CA ARG A 231 0.70 4.55 -1.31
C ARG A 231 0.94 3.46 -2.36
N ALA A 232 0.26 2.32 -2.24
CA ALA A 232 0.31 1.22 -3.17
C ALA A 232 -0.86 1.22 -4.16
N ASN A 233 -1.87 2.08 -3.98
CA ASN A 233 -3.01 2.21 -4.88
C ASN A 233 -2.64 3.12 -6.09
N PRO A 234 -2.59 2.60 -7.33
CA PRO A 234 -2.22 3.40 -8.51
C PRO A 234 -3.16 4.58 -8.78
N ILE A 235 -4.42 4.50 -8.34
CA ILE A 235 -5.42 5.56 -8.57
C ILE A 235 -5.07 6.88 -7.85
N GLU A 236 -4.25 6.82 -6.80
CA GLU A 236 -3.81 8.01 -6.06
C GLU A 236 -2.95 8.94 -6.91
N GLU A 237 -2.15 8.39 -7.83
CA GLU A 237 -1.35 9.18 -8.77
C GLU A 237 -2.26 9.93 -9.75
N PHE A 238 -3.26 9.23 -10.30
CA PHE A 238 -4.31 9.82 -11.13
C PHE A 238 -5.02 10.97 -10.39
N PHE A 239 -5.41 10.78 -9.13
CA PHE A 239 -6.03 11.84 -8.36
C PHE A 239 -5.11 13.01 -8.06
N GLY A 240 -3.81 12.77 -7.89
CA GLY A 240 -2.80 13.81 -7.80
C GLY A 240 -2.78 14.71 -9.04
N GLU A 241 -2.85 14.13 -10.23
CA GLU A 241 -2.92 14.86 -11.50
C GLU A 241 -4.23 15.65 -11.62
N VAL A 242 -5.38 15.03 -11.35
CA VAL A 242 -6.69 15.71 -11.42
C VAL A 242 -6.73 16.89 -10.44
N LYS A 243 -6.28 16.70 -9.20
CA LYS A 243 -6.20 17.78 -8.19
C LYS A 243 -5.25 18.89 -8.59
N THR A 244 -4.24 18.62 -9.42
CA THR A 244 -3.32 19.65 -9.91
C THR A 244 -3.97 20.47 -11.03
N HIS A 245 -4.68 19.83 -11.95
CA HIS A 245 -5.44 20.53 -13.00
C HIS A 245 -6.56 21.39 -12.43
N VAL A 246 -7.30 20.90 -11.42
CA VAL A 246 -8.39 21.67 -10.77
C VAL A 246 -7.89 22.88 -9.96
N LYS A 247 -6.63 22.90 -9.54
CA LYS A 247 -6.02 24.04 -8.82
C LYS A 247 -5.50 25.14 -9.74
N SER A 248 -5.41 24.88 -11.05
CA SER A 248 -4.91 25.79 -12.07
C SER A 248 -6.02 26.76 -12.49
#